data_AF-J3C8P8-F1
#
_entry.id   AF-J3C8P8-F1
#
_cell.length_a   1.000
_cell.length_b   1.000
_cell.length_c   1.000
_cell.angle_alpha   90.00
_cell.angle_beta   90.00
_cell.angle_gamma   90.00
#
_symmetry.space_group_name_H-M   'P 1'
#
loop_
_entity.id
_entity.type
_entity.pdbx_description
1 polymer ?
#
loop_
_entity_poly.entity_id
_entity_poly.type
_entity_poly.pdbx_seq_one_letter_code
_entity_poly.pdbx_strand_id
1 'polypeptide(L)'
;MIQTGISATKIINYIKEHLNVILIVPAFIGGLWQSIELMSISIPYIRFFSISQIVPDGILILVLIFSIIIATEIGTFFRKYILPELNINTSNKELGPLEVQKKRQREILNLLIQLFLVYSIAIYMFIKSINGETRDLFDVFYKFIWAVFYITILNNYLHQLYNLATGKLKKYFKYFNLLLLVLYIIILITVYNIIHKNFLITSELDNIENIQSILKEKYPTSKREILYFNDKYIFINVTDTLKLDKVSKLPIEKVHIIELEKLFNE
;
A
#
# COMPACT_ATOMS: atom_id res chain seq x y z
N MET A 1 -0.71 26.00 16.34
CA MET A 1 -1.40 26.60 15.18
C MET A 1 -0.56 26.42 13.94
N ILE A 2 -1.00 25.56 13.02
CA ILE A 2 -0.45 25.53 11.67
C ILE A 2 -1.11 26.69 10.94
N GLN A 3 -0.46 27.85 10.86
CA GLN A 3 -0.78 28.86 9.86
C GLN A 3 -0.25 28.37 8.51
N THR A 4 -0.80 27.27 7.99
CA THR A 4 -0.80 27.11 6.54
C THR A 4 -1.74 28.22 6.08
N GLY A 5 -1.22 29.28 5.43
CA GLY A 5 -2.02 30.38 4.87
C GLY A 5 -2.97 29.93 3.74
N ILE A 6 -3.31 28.65 3.70
CA ILE A 6 -4.24 28.01 2.80
C ILE A 6 -5.60 28.05 3.51
N SER A 7 -6.42 29.04 3.17
CA SER A 7 -7.80 29.08 3.62
C SER A 7 -8.54 27.85 3.12
N ALA A 8 -9.49 27.32 3.90
CA ALA A 8 -10.37 26.22 3.47
C ALA A 8 -11.04 26.53 2.11
N THR A 9 -11.31 27.81 1.84
CA THR A 9 -11.81 28.30 0.56
C THR A 9 -10.88 28.01 -0.62
N LYS A 10 -9.55 28.12 -0.46
CA LYS A 10 -8.57 27.77 -1.50
C LYS A 10 -8.58 26.27 -1.79
N ILE A 11 -8.65 25.43 -0.75
CA ILE A 11 -8.73 23.97 -0.91
C ILE A 11 -10.00 23.58 -1.65
N ILE A 12 -11.15 24.14 -1.24
CA ILE A 12 -12.43 23.88 -1.90
C ILE A 12 -12.40 24.34 -3.35
N ASN A 13 -11.85 25.53 -3.64
CA ASN A 13 -11.73 26.01 -5.01
C ASN A 13 -10.83 25.10 -5.85
N TYR A 14 -9.68 24.66 -5.31
CA TYR A 14 -8.79 23.71 -5.99
C TYR A 14 -9.50 22.37 -6.29
N ILE A 15 -10.23 21.80 -5.32
CA ILE A 15 -10.99 20.57 -5.53
C ILE A 15 -12.06 20.77 -6.60
N LYS A 16 -12.75 21.91 -6.61
CA LYS A 16 -13.76 22.23 -7.63
C LYS A 16 -13.15 22.37 -9.01
N GLU A 17 -12.02 23.07 -9.13
CA GLU A 17 -11.29 23.29 -10.37
C GLU A 17 -10.73 21.98 -10.96
N HIS A 18 -10.42 21.00 -10.11
CA HIS A 18 -9.81 19.72 -10.51
C HIS A 18 -10.68 18.48 -10.25
N LEU A 19 -11.98 18.66 -9.96
CA LEU A 19 -12.88 17.56 -9.57
C LEU A 19 -12.90 16.44 -10.62
N ASN A 20 -12.93 16.81 -11.90
CA ASN A 20 -12.92 15.86 -13.01
C ASN A 20 -11.66 14.99 -12.99
N VAL A 21 -10.49 15.57 -12.73
CA VAL A 21 -9.22 14.82 -12.66
C VAL A 21 -9.22 13.90 -11.43
N ILE A 22 -9.68 14.41 -10.29
CA ILE A 22 -9.78 13.67 -9.02
C ILE A 22 -10.71 12.45 -9.16
N LEU A 23 -11.74 12.52 -10.00
CA LEU A 23 -12.64 11.38 -10.23
C LEU A 23 -12.15 10.44 -11.33
N ILE A 24 -11.68 10.99 -12.45
CA ILE A 24 -11.30 10.20 -13.63
C ILE A 24 -10.01 9.42 -13.40
N VAL A 25 -8.98 10.03 -12.80
CA VAL A 25 -7.67 9.37 -12.67
C VAL A 25 -7.75 8.13 -11.77
N PRO A 26 -8.38 8.18 -10.57
CA PRO A 26 -8.51 7.00 -9.72
C PRO A 26 -9.39 5.92 -10.35
N ALA A 27 -10.51 6.30 -11.00
CA ALA A 27 -11.36 5.37 -11.73
C ALA A 27 -10.58 4.65 -12.84
N PHE A 28 -9.76 5.39 -13.61
CA PHE A 28 -8.89 4.82 -14.63
C PHE A 28 -7.85 3.86 -14.03
N ILE A 29 -7.22 4.21 -12.90
CA ILE A 29 -6.27 3.33 -12.20
C ILE A 29 -6.97 2.07 -11.68
N GLY A 30 -8.17 2.18 -11.12
CA GLY A 30 -8.98 1.05 -10.69
C GLY A 30 -9.32 0.11 -11.86
N GLY A 31 -9.77 0.67 -12.98
CA GLY A 31 -10.02 -0.10 -14.20
C GLY A 31 -8.75 -0.77 -14.77
N LEU A 32 -7.60 -0.10 -14.72
CA LEU A 32 -6.32 -0.71 -15.11
C LEU A 32 -5.96 -1.86 -14.19
N TRP A 33 -6.14 -1.71 -12.87
CA TRP A 33 -5.92 -2.79 -11.91
C TRP A 33 -6.76 -4.01 -12.29
N GLN A 34 -8.09 -3.85 -12.43
CA GLN A 34 -8.97 -4.97 -12.80
C GLN A 34 -8.61 -5.61 -14.15
N SER A 35 -8.18 -4.80 -15.10
CA SER A 35 -7.73 -5.30 -16.41
C SER A 35 -6.47 -6.17 -16.26
N ILE A 36 -5.50 -5.72 -15.45
CA ILE A 36 -4.29 -6.49 -15.15
C ILE A 36 -4.64 -7.79 -14.44
N GLU A 37 -5.58 -7.75 -13.50
CA GLU A 37 -6.09 -8.93 -12.78
C GLU A 37 -6.61 -9.99 -13.76
N LEU A 38 -7.50 -9.61 -14.68
CA LEU A 38 -8.04 -10.51 -15.69
C LEU A 38 -6.95 -11.02 -16.66
N MET A 39 -6.04 -10.15 -17.09
CA MET A 39 -4.92 -10.52 -17.97
C MET A 39 -3.94 -11.48 -17.30
N SER A 40 -3.81 -11.43 -15.97
CA SER A 40 -2.96 -12.34 -15.20
C SER A 40 -3.46 -13.79 -15.26
N ILE A 41 -4.78 -13.97 -15.41
CA ILE A 41 -5.39 -15.28 -15.67
C ILE A 41 -5.19 -15.64 -17.15
N SER A 42 -5.69 -14.79 -18.06
CA SER A 42 -5.49 -14.94 -19.50
C SER A 42 -5.94 -13.68 -20.25
N ILE A 43 -5.20 -13.27 -21.28
CA ILE A 43 -5.53 -12.08 -22.09
C ILE A 43 -6.99 -12.06 -22.59
N PRO A 44 -7.58 -13.16 -23.11
CA PRO A 44 -8.97 -13.15 -23.58
C PRO A 44 -10.00 -12.83 -22.49
N TYR A 45 -9.65 -12.95 -21.21
CA TYR A 45 -10.58 -12.69 -20.11
C TYR A 45 -10.84 -11.21 -19.84
N ILE A 46 -10.07 -10.31 -20.45
CA ILE A 46 -10.37 -8.87 -20.42
C ILE A 46 -11.77 -8.54 -20.95
N ARG A 47 -12.38 -9.41 -21.79
CA ARG A 47 -13.75 -9.23 -22.27
C ARG A 47 -14.83 -9.34 -21.18
N PHE A 48 -14.49 -9.90 -20.03
CA PHE A 48 -15.37 -10.03 -18.86
C PHE A 48 -15.18 -8.89 -17.86
N PHE A 49 -14.41 -7.86 -18.24
CA PHE A 49 -14.23 -6.65 -17.46
C PHE A 49 -15.56 -5.98 -17.12
N SER A 50 -15.73 -5.58 -15.86
CA SER A 50 -16.95 -4.94 -15.39
C SER A 50 -16.83 -3.43 -15.31
N ILE A 51 -17.52 -2.74 -16.22
CA ILE A 51 -17.59 -1.28 -16.24
C ILE A 51 -18.21 -0.73 -14.93
N SER A 52 -19.18 -1.44 -14.35
CA SER A 52 -19.85 -1.03 -13.10
C SER A 52 -18.90 -0.98 -11.91
N GLN A 53 -17.82 -1.77 -11.92
CA GLN A 53 -16.85 -1.79 -10.83
C GLN A 53 -15.76 -0.71 -10.94
N ILE A 54 -15.60 -0.05 -12.10
CA ILE A 54 -14.64 1.05 -12.28
C ILE A 54 -14.82 2.13 -11.19
N VAL A 55 -16.08 2.47 -10.88
CA VAL A 55 -16.38 3.55 -9.92
C VAL A 55 -16.03 3.13 -8.48
N PRO A 56 -16.52 1.99 -7.94
CA PRO A 56 -16.08 1.47 -6.65
C PRO A 56 -14.55 1.35 -6.52
N ASP A 57 -13.87 0.82 -7.53
CA ASP A 57 -12.42 0.65 -7.49
C ASP A 57 -11.70 2.01 -7.54
N GLY A 58 -12.22 2.98 -8.29
CA GLY A 58 -11.74 4.35 -8.26
C GLY A 58 -11.88 5.00 -6.88
N ILE A 59 -12.99 4.73 -6.18
CA ILE A 59 -13.19 5.18 -4.78
C ILE A 59 -12.19 4.50 -3.86
N LEU A 60 -11.91 3.20 -4.02
CA LEU A 60 -10.89 2.49 -3.25
C LEU A 60 -9.50 3.13 -3.43
N ILE A 61 -9.11 3.44 -4.67
CA ILE A 61 -7.85 4.14 -4.97
C ILE A 61 -7.82 5.52 -4.33
N LEU A 62 -8.93 6.27 -4.34
CA LEU A 62 -9.03 7.55 -3.64
C LEU A 62 -8.80 7.38 -2.13
N VAL A 63 -9.44 6.40 -1.49
CA VAL A 63 -9.26 6.11 -0.05
C VAL A 63 -7.80 5.81 0.26
N LEU A 64 -7.11 5.03 -0.59
CA LEU A 64 -5.69 4.75 -0.45
C LEU A 64 -4.83 6.02 -0.56
N ILE A 65 -5.08 6.86 -1.56
CA ILE A 65 -4.36 8.13 -1.76
C ILE A 65 -4.57 9.06 -0.56
N PHE A 66 -5.82 9.23 -0.12
CA PHE A 66 -6.13 10.06 1.05
C PHE A 66 -5.46 9.54 2.32
N SER A 67 -5.42 8.22 2.50
CA SER A 67 -4.75 7.60 3.65
C SER A 67 -3.25 7.90 3.65
N ILE A 68 -2.59 7.85 2.49
CA ILE A 68 -1.18 8.24 2.35
C ILE A 68 -0.99 9.71 2.72
N ILE A 69 -1.83 10.62 2.18
CA ILE A 69 -1.75 12.05 2.48
C ILE A 69 -1.88 12.29 3.98
N ILE A 70 -2.92 11.74 4.62
CA ILE A 70 -3.14 11.87 6.07
C ILE A 70 -1.94 11.34 6.86
N ALA A 71 -1.43 10.15 6.53
CA ALA A 71 -0.28 9.57 7.20
C ALA A 71 0.97 10.45 7.07
N THR A 72 1.21 11.03 5.89
CA THR A 72 2.33 11.94 5.67
C THR A 72 2.20 13.24 6.46
N GLU A 73 1.00 13.83 6.51
CA GLU A 73 0.74 15.06 7.28
C GLU A 73 0.85 14.84 8.79
N ILE A 74 0.39 13.68 9.29
CA ILE A 74 0.62 13.30 10.69
C ILE A 74 2.12 13.13 10.93
N GLY A 75 2.87 12.49 10.02
CA GLY A 75 4.32 12.34 10.13
C GLY A 75 5.07 13.68 10.15
N THR A 76 4.70 14.63 9.30
CA THR A 76 5.29 15.98 9.27
C THR A 76 4.91 16.80 10.51
N PHE A 77 3.66 16.67 10.99
CA PHE A 77 3.23 17.24 12.26
C PHE A 77 4.07 16.71 13.41
N PHE A 78 4.18 15.38 13.55
CA PHE A 78 4.99 14.74 14.59
C PHE A 78 6.44 15.21 14.55
N ARG A 79 7.03 15.32 13.35
CA ARG A 79 8.35 15.94 13.18
C ARG A 79 8.40 17.33 13.81
N LYS A 80 7.47 18.22 13.49
CA LYS A 80 7.52 19.61 13.99
C LYS A 80 7.57 19.72 15.52
N TYR A 81 6.92 18.79 16.23
CA TYR A 81 6.83 18.85 17.70
C TYR A 81 7.89 18.02 18.42
N ILE A 82 8.33 16.91 17.83
CA ILE A 82 9.28 15.99 18.47
C ILE A 82 10.71 16.27 18.04
N LEU A 83 10.92 16.65 16.77
CA LEU A 83 12.25 16.94 16.24
C LEU A 83 12.54 18.43 16.42
N PRO A 84 13.50 18.80 17.29
CA PRO A 84 13.88 20.19 17.45
C PRO A 84 14.38 20.73 16.10
N GLU A 85 13.86 21.90 15.70
CA GLU A 85 14.39 22.58 14.53
C GLU A 85 15.85 22.98 14.80
N LEU A 86 16.76 22.34 14.08
CA LEU A 86 18.18 22.63 14.16
C LEU A 86 18.46 24.01 13.57
N ASN A 87 18.50 25.02 14.42
CA ASN A 87 18.87 26.37 14.02
C ASN A 87 20.39 26.52 13.99
N ILE A 88 21.00 26.00 12.93
CA ILE A 88 22.46 26.02 12.73
C ILE A 88 22.96 27.47 12.52
N ASN A 89 22.11 28.36 12.00
CA ASN A 89 22.52 29.70 11.57
C ASN A 89 22.60 30.72 12.72
N THR A 90 21.79 30.61 13.77
CA THR A 90 21.78 31.58 14.87
C THR A 90 22.92 31.39 15.87
N SER A 91 23.49 30.19 15.98
CA SER A 91 24.53 29.89 16.99
C SER A 91 25.96 30.16 16.53
N ASN A 92 26.20 30.40 15.23
CA ASN A 92 27.56 30.39 14.67
C ASN A 92 28.24 31.76 14.67
N LYS A 93 27.57 32.84 15.09
CA LYS A 93 28.17 34.18 15.09
C LYS A 93 29.25 34.36 16.17
N GLU A 94 29.29 33.48 17.18
CA GLU A 94 30.18 33.62 18.34
C GLU A 94 31.12 32.42 18.56
N LEU A 95 30.93 31.30 17.86
CA LEU A 95 31.68 30.06 18.08
C LEU A 95 32.85 29.91 17.11
N GLY A 96 33.97 29.37 17.59
CA GLY A 96 35.12 29.03 16.75
C GLY A 96 34.84 27.86 15.80
N PRO A 97 35.56 27.70 14.67
CA PRO A 97 35.32 26.62 13.69
C PRO A 97 35.35 25.21 14.30
N LEU A 98 36.24 24.98 15.27
CA LEU A 98 36.37 23.71 15.99
C LEU A 98 35.14 23.42 16.87
N GLU A 99 34.56 24.44 17.50
CA GLU A 99 33.38 24.31 18.36
C GLU A 99 32.13 24.02 17.53
N VAL A 100 32.00 24.69 16.38
CA VAL A 100 30.93 24.41 15.41
C VAL A 100 30.99 22.96 14.93
N GLN A 101 32.19 22.44 14.63
CA GLN A 101 32.37 21.05 14.22
C GLN A 101 32.00 20.07 15.33
N LYS A 102 32.42 20.31 16.58
CA LYS A 102 32.07 19.47 17.74
C LYS A 102 30.57 19.47 18.00
N LYS A 103 29.92 20.64 17.98
CA LYS A 103 28.46 20.77 18.13
C LYS A 103 27.73 19.97 17.06
N ARG A 104 28.12 20.12 15.80
CA ARG A 104 27.56 19.38 14.67
C ARG A 104 27.71 17.86 14.82
N GLN A 105 28.88 17.37 15.26
CA GLN A 105 29.09 15.94 15.49
C GLN A 105 28.16 15.40 16.59
N ARG A 106 27.97 16.17 17.67
CA ARG A 106 27.04 15.81 18.75
C ARG A 106 25.59 15.76 18.25
N GLU A 107 25.16 16.72 17.44
CA GLU A 107 23.81 16.71 16.84
C GLU A 107 23.60 15.51 15.91
N ILE A 108 24.59 15.19 15.07
CA ILE A 108 24.55 14.00 14.22
C ILE A 108 24.42 12.74 15.08
N LEU A 109 25.20 12.62 16.16
CA LEU A 109 25.13 11.47 17.06
C LEU A 109 23.75 11.34 17.73
N ASN A 110 23.20 12.44 18.24
CA ASN A 110 21.86 12.47 18.84
C ASN A 110 20.79 12.03 17.83
N LEU A 111 20.83 12.55 16.60
CA LEU A 111 19.90 12.18 15.55
C LEU A 111 20.06 10.71 15.13
N LEU A 112 21.27 10.16 15.12
CA LEU A 112 21.49 8.75 14.82
C LEU A 112 20.91 7.84 15.91
N ILE A 113 21.04 8.21 17.19
CA ILE A 113 20.43 7.49 18.31
C ILE A 113 18.90 7.53 18.19
N GLN A 114 18.32 8.70 17.92
CA GLN A 114 16.87 8.85 17.72
C GLN A 114 16.38 8.06 16.51
N LEU A 115 17.12 8.12 15.39
CA LEU A 115 16.82 7.34 14.18
C LEU A 115 16.82 5.84 14.49
N PHE A 116 17.81 5.34 15.22
CA PHE A 116 17.89 3.94 15.61
C PHE A 116 16.69 3.50 16.47
N LEU A 117 16.29 4.32 17.44
CA LEU A 117 15.12 4.05 18.28
C LEU A 117 13.82 4.02 17.46
N VAL A 118 13.60 5.03 16.63
CA VAL A 118 12.41 5.12 15.75
C VAL A 118 12.38 3.94 14.79
N TYR A 119 13.52 3.59 14.19
CA TYR A 119 13.63 2.47 13.26
C TYR A 119 13.33 1.13 13.96
N SER A 120 13.83 0.94 15.18
CA SER A 120 13.56 -0.28 15.96
C SER A 120 12.08 -0.42 16.30
N ILE A 121 11.43 0.68 16.71
CA ILE A 121 9.98 0.69 16.97
C ILE A 121 9.20 0.41 15.69
N ALA A 122 9.57 1.05 14.58
CA ALA A 122 8.93 0.86 13.29
C ALA A 122 9.03 -0.60 12.80
N ILE A 123 10.21 -1.22 12.90
CA ILE A 123 10.40 -2.64 12.58
C ILE A 123 9.55 -3.53 13.48
N TYR A 124 9.57 -3.30 14.80
CA TYR A 124 8.79 -4.11 15.73
C TYR A 124 7.29 -4.05 15.39
N MET A 125 6.78 -2.85 15.16
CA MET A 125 5.37 -2.63 14.78
C MET A 125 5.04 -3.26 13.43
N PHE A 126 5.95 -3.15 12.45
CA PHE A 126 5.79 -3.77 11.13
C PHE A 126 5.78 -5.31 11.19
N ILE A 127 6.70 -5.93 11.93
CA ILE A 127 6.74 -7.39 12.12
C ILE A 127 5.47 -7.86 12.82
N LYS A 128 5.06 -7.18 13.89
CA LYS A 128 3.81 -7.50 14.61
C LYS A 128 2.59 -7.36 13.70
N SER A 129 2.60 -6.35 12.83
CA SER A 129 1.55 -6.11 11.83
C SER A 129 1.47 -7.23 10.78
N ILE A 130 2.60 -7.69 10.26
CA ILE A 130 2.64 -8.78 9.26
C ILE A 130 2.23 -10.13 9.88
N ASN A 131 2.70 -10.42 11.09
CA ASN A 131 2.45 -11.71 11.71
C ASN A 131 1.04 -11.85 12.31
N GLY A 132 0.32 -10.73 12.50
CA GLY A 132 -1.06 -10.77 12.93
C GLY A 132 -1.97 -11.19 11.78
N GLU A 133 -2.83 -12.19 12.01
CA GLU A 133 -3.92 -12.53 11.10
C GLU A 133 -4.76 -11.28 10.82
N THR A 134 -4.70 -10.78 9.58
CA THR A 134 -5.57 -9.69 9.13
C THR A 134 -6.98 -10.26 8.99
N ARG A 135 -7.91 -9.78 9.81
CA ARG A 135 -9.29 -10.26 9.80
C ARG A 135 -10.19 -9.44 8.88
N ASP A 136 -9.92 -8.15 8.76
CA ASP A 136 -10.74 -7.23 7.97
C ASP A 136 -9.88 -6.21 7.18
N LEU A 137 -10.52 -5.51 6.25
CA LEU A 137 -9.88 -4.47 5.44
C LEU A 137 -9.42 -3.27 6.28
N PHE A 138 -10.12 -2.94 7.38
CA PHE A 138 -9.77 -1.82 8.23
C PHE A 138 -8.41 -2.01 8.90
N ASP A 139 -8.11 -3.23 9.36
CA ASP A 139 -6.80 -3.61 9.90
C ASP A 139 -5.70 -3.44 8.83
N VAL A 140 -5.97 -3.81 7.58
CA VAL A 140 -5.04 -3.59 6.47
C VAL A 140 -4.77 -2.10 6.26
N PHE A 141 -5.81 -1.27 6.21
CA PHE A 141 -5.67 0.18 6.06
C PHE A 141 -4.92 0.81 7.24
N TYR A 142 -5.24 0.40 8.46
CA TYR A 142 -4.57 0.87 9.66
C TYR A 142 -3.08 0.55 9.63
N LYS A 143 -2.72 -0.71 9.34
CA LYS A 143 -1.33 -1.16 9.18
C LYS A 143 -0.60 -0.37 8.09
N PHE A 144 -1.25 -0.11 6.97
CA PHE A 144 -0.70 0.70 5.89
C PHE A 144 -0.43 2.16 6.31
N ILE A 145 -1.38 2.81 6.97
CA ILE A 145 -1.23 4.18 7.49
C ILE A 145 -0.02 4.28 8.42
N TRP A 146 0.14 3.32 9.34
CA TRP A 146 1.30 3.29 10.24
C TRP A 146 2.61 3.08 9.51
N ALA A 147 2.64 2.19 8.50
CA ALA A 147 3.84 1.98 7.69
C ALA A 147 4.27 3.29 6.99
N VAL A 148 3.33 3.99 6.34
CA VAL A 148 3.59 5.28 5.68
C VAL A 148 4.04 6.35 6.68
N PHE A 149 3.41 6.41 7.85
CA PHE A 149 3.78 7.30 8.94
C PHE A 149 5.23 7.08 9.40
N TYR A 150 5.62 5.82 9.68
CA TYR A 150 6.98 5.50 10.11
C TYR A 150 8.01 5.83 9.04
N ILE A 151 7.75 5.51 7.77
CA ILE A 151 8.64 5.87 6.65
C ILE A 151 8.81 7.38 6.55
N THR A 152 7.72 8.14 6.70
CA THR A 152 7.77 9.61 6.66
C THR A 152 8.66 10.16 7.76
N ILE A 153 8.57 9.61 8.97
CA ILE A 153 9.47 9.99 10.07
C ILE A 153 10.92 9.64 9.73
N LEU A 154 11.20 8.41 9.28
CA LEU A 154 12.56 7.99 8.91
C LEU A 154 13.17 8.88 7.82
N ASN A 155 12.39 9.21 6.78
CA ASN A 155 12.79 10.12 5.72
C ASN A 155 13.15 11.51 6.27
N ASN A 156 12.37 12.01 7.22
CA ASN A 156 12.63 13.29 7.86
C ASN A 156 13.95 13.29 8.66
N TYR A 157 14.24 12.24 9.42
CA TYR A 157 15.52 12.10 10.13
C TYR A 157 16.69 12.01 9.17
N LEU A 158 16.59 11.19 8.14
CA LEU A 158 17.65 11.05 7.12
C LEU A 158 17.89 12.35 6.36
N HIS A 159 16.84 13.12 6.06
CA HIS A 159 16.97 14.43 5.44
C HIS A 159 17.72 15.42 6.35
N GLN A 160 17.42 15.45 7.66
CA GLN A 160 18.16 16.29 8.60
C GLN A 160 19.63 15.88 8.71
N LEU A 161 19.90 14.57 8.83
CA LEU A 161 21.25 14.03 8.85
C LEU A 161 22.01 14.37 7.57
N TYR A 162 21.37 14.28 6.41
CA TYR A 162 21.95 14.66 5.12
C TYR A 162 22.34 16.15 5.07
N ASN A 163 21.46 17.04 5.54
CA ASN A 163 21.73 18.48 5.59
C ASN A 163 22.85 18.82 6.60
N LEU A 164 22.90 18.08 7.70
CA LEU A 164 23.97 18.17 8.69
C LEU A 164 25.25 17.45 8.28
N ALA A 165 25.33 16.72 7.18
CA ALA A 165 26.54 15.97 6.83
C ALA A 165 27.46 16.75 5.87
N THR A 166 28.77 16.53 6.00
CA THR A 166 29.80 17.06 5.08
C THR A 166 30.64 15.95 4.50
N GLY A 167 31.21 16.20 3.32
CA GLY A 167 32.16 15.30 2.67
C GLY A 167 31.59 13.89 2.47
N LYS A 168 32.37 12.88 2.89
CA LYS A 168 32.03 11.46 2.71
C LYS A 168 30.72 11.06 3.43
N LEU A 169 30.42 11.64 4.59
CA LEU A 169 29.18 11.35 5.34
C LEU A 169 27.91 11.66 4.54
N LYS A 170 27.92 12.75 3.77
CA LYS A 170 26.78 13.15 2.93
C LYS A 170 26.48 12.11 1.85
N LYS A 171 27.52 11.46 1.32
CA LYS A 171 27.40 10.37 0.34
C LYS A 171 26.72 9.14 0.96
N TYR A 172 27.08 8.78 2.20
CA TYR A 172 26.43 7.67 2.92
C TYR A 172 24.94 7.93 3.15
N PHE A 173 24.55 9.14 3.59
CA PHE A 173 23.12 9.47 3.76
C PHE A 173 22.33 9.44 2.45
N LYS A 174 22.96 9.75 1.30
CA LYS A 174 22.34 9.54 -0.01
C LYS A 174 22.04 8.06 -0.28
N TYR A 175 22.97 7.16 0.06
CA TYR A 175 22.74 5.72 -0.05
C TYR A 175 21.67 5.22 0.92
N PHE A 176 21.60 5.75 2.13
CA PHE A 176 20.50 5.43 3.06
C PHE A 176 19.13 5.89 2.54
N ASN A 177 19.04 7.05 1.90
CA ASN A 177 17.79 7.47 1.24
C ASN A 177 17.40 6.53 0.08
N LEU A 178 18.36 6.02 -0.68
CA LEU A 178 18.09 5.01 -1.71
C LEU A 178 17.58 3.70 -1.09
N LEU A 179 18.17 3.27 0.03
CA LEU A 179 17.70 2.09 0.76
C LEU A 179 16.28 2.29 1.30
N LEU A 180 15.96 3.49 1.80
CA LEU A 180 14.61 3.83 2.25
C LEU A 180 13.60 3.76 1.10
N LEU A 181 13.98 4.17 -0.12
CA LEU A 181 13.14 4.00 -1.32
C LEU A 181 12.89 2.52 -1.63
N VAL A 182 13.90 1.66 -1.52
CA VAL A 182 13.73 0.21 -1.70
C VAL A 182 12.76 -0.33 -0.65
N LEU A 183 12.88 0.09 0.61
CA LEU A 183 11.94 -0.29 1.67
C LEU A 183 10.51 0.17 1.36
N TYR A 184 10.33 1.36 0.80
CA TYR A 184 9.03 1.86 0.35
C TYR A 184 8.40 0.94 -0.69
N ILE A 185 9.17 0.51 -1.68
CA ILE A 185 8.71 -0.42 -2.73
C ILE A 185 8.32 -1.77 -2.11
N ILE A 186 9.11 -2.31 -1.19
CA ILE A 186 8.79 -3.58 -0.50
C ILE A 186 7.49 -3.48 0.28
N ILE A 187 7.28 -2.37 1.01
CA ILE A 187 6.05 -2.14 1.77
C ILE A 187 4.86 -2.02 0.84
N LEU A 188 4.98 -1.29 -0.27
CA LEU A 188 3.91 -1.18 -1.28
C LEU A 188 3.56 -2.54 -1.89
N ILE A 189 4.54 -3.36 -2.25
CA ILE A 189 4.31 -4.72 -2.76
C ILE A 189 3.61 -5.59 -1.71
N THR A 190 4.05 -5.49 -0.45
CA THR A 190 3.44 -6.25 0.66
C THR A 190 1.99 -5.85 0.87
N VAL A 191 1.71 -4.55 0.91
CA VAL A 191 0.35 -4.00 1.06
C VAL A 191 -0.51 -4.37 -0.13
N TYR A 192 0.01 -4.27 -1.35
CA TYR A 192 -0.67 -4.72 -2.57
C TYR A 192 -1.08 -6.18 -2.45
N ASN A 193 -0.17 -7.08 -2.06
CA ASN A 193 -0.46 -8.50 -1.92
C ASN A 193 -1.53 -8.78 -0.84
N ILE A 194 -1.49 -8.04 0.27
CA ILE A 194 -2.49 -8.17 1.35
C ILE A 194 -3.86 -7.66 0.88
N ILE A 195 -3.92 -6.48 0.27
CA ILE A 195 -5.16 -5.90 -0.27
C ILE A 195 -5.73 -6.83 -1.33
N HIS A 196 -4.93 -7.26 -2.30
CA HIS A 196 -5.35 -8.16 -3.36
C HIS A 196 -5.93 -9.47 -2.78
N LYS A 197 -5.25 -10.10 -1.81
CA LYS A 197 -5.76 -11.32 -1.17
C LYS A 197 -7.09 -11.11 -0.44
N ASN A 198 -7.23 -10.01 0.31
CA ASN A 198 -8.43 -9.76 1.13
C ASN A 198 -9.59 -9.15 0.34
N PHE A 199 -9.31 -8.45 -0.77
CA PHE A 199 -10.32 -7.79 -1.59
C PHE A 199 -10.93 -8.74 -2.63
N LEU A 200 -10.14 -9.67 -3.17
CA LEU A 200 -10.67 -10.66 -4.12
C LEU A 200 -11.64 -11.65 -3.49
N ILE A 201 -11.40 -12.03 -2.23
CA ILE A 201 -12.21 -13.03 -1.52
C ILE A 201 -12.42 -12.53 -0.09
N THR A 202 -13.52 -11.82 0.13
CA THR A 202 -13.92 -11.46 1.50
C THR A 202 -14.41 -12.72 2.19
N SER A 203 -13.75 -13.13 3.27
CA SER A 203 -14.11 -14.33 4.05
C SER A 203 -15.50 -14.26 4.70
N GLU A 204 -16.11 -13.09 4.72
CA GLU A 204 -17.40 -12.82 5.36
C GLU A 204 -18.60 -12.92 4.42
N LEU A 205 -18.41 -13.33 3.15
CA LEU A 205 -19.53 -13.57 2.25
C LEU A 205 -20.08 -14.97 2.46
N ASP A 206 -21.20 -15.11 3.19
CA ASP A 206 -21.95 -16.36 3.34
C ASP A 206 -22.25 -17.02 1.98
N ASN A 207 -22.46 -16.20 0.94
CA ASN A 207 -22.69 -16.67 -0.43
C ASN A 207 -21.51 -17.48 -1.01
N ILE A 208 -20.30 -17.32 -0.49
CA ILE A 208 -19.13 -18.12 -0.91
C ILE A 208 -19.34 -19.58 -0.53
N GLU A 209 -19.96 -19.88 0.61
CA GLU A 209 -20.26 -21.27 1.01
C GLU A 209 -21.25 -21.91 0.02
N ASN A 210 -22.27 -21.16 -0.41
CA ASN A 210 -23.22 -21.61 -1.43
C ASN A 210 -22.53 -21.88 -2.77
N ILE A 211 -21.67 -20.96 -3.22
CA ILE A 211 -20.84 -21.15 -4.42
C ILE A 211 -19.98 -22.41 -4.29
N GLN A 212 -19.32 -22.60 -3.14
CA GLN A 212 -18.49 -23.76 -2.89
C GLN A 212 -19.30 -25.07 -2.89
N SER A 213 -20.55 -25.04 -2.42
CA SER A 213 -21.48 -26.18 -2.44
C SER A 213 -21.86 -26.56 -3.88
N ILE A 214 -22.32 -25.59 -4.68
CA ILE A 214 -22.67 -25.79 -6.11
C ILE A 214 -21.47 -26.35 -6.88
N LEU A 215 -20.27 -25.81 -6.61
CA LEU A 215 -19.04 -26.31 -7.22
C LEU A 215 -18.66 -27.70 -6.75
N LYS A 216 -19.03 -28.09 -5.53
CA LYS A 216 -18.72 -29.42 -4.96
C LYS A 216 -19.59 -30.47 -5.60
N GLU A 217 -20.86 -30.14 -5.85
CA GLU A 217 -21.77 -31.01 -6.58
C GLU A 217 -21.30 -31.22 -8.01
N LYS A 218 -20.92 -30.14 -8.71
CA LYS A 218 -20.48 -30.22 -10.11
C LYS A 218 -19.09 -30.83 -10.29
N TYR A 219 -18.18 -30.63 -9.34
CA TYR A 219 -16.78 -31.07 -9.38
C TYR A 219 -16.35 -31.71 -8.04
N PRO A 220 -16.86 -32.90 -7.69
CA PRO A 220 -16.71 -33.47 -6.34
C PRO A 220 -15.27 -33.82 -5.97
N THR A 221 -14.44 -34.19 -6.94
CA THR A 221 -13.06 -34.66 -6.72
C THR A 221 -11.99 -33.62 -7.07
N SER A 222 -12.39 -32.43 -7.55
CA SER A 222 -11.45 -31.43 -8.05
C SER A 222 -11.11 -30.38 -6.99
N LYS A 223 -9.84 -29.93 -6.99
CA LYS A 223 -9.43 -28.73 -6.26
C LYS A 223 -10.00 -27.51 -6.99
N ARG A 224 -10.53 -26.55 -6.22
CA ARG A 224 -11.25 -25.38 -6.72
C ARG A 224 -10.68 -24.13 -6.08
N GLU A 225 -10.39 -23.12 -6.89
CA GLU A 225 -9.85 -21.84 -6.44
C GLU A 225 -10.51 -20.70 -7.20
N ILE A 226 -11.06 -19.72 -6.50
CA ILE A 226 -11.61 -18.52 -7.13
C ILE A 226 -10.43 -17.66 -7.55
N LEU A 227 -10.31 -17.40 -8.86
CA LEU A 227 -9.25 -16.57 -9.42
C LEU A 227 -9.67 -15.10 -9.51
N TYR A 228 -10.94 -14.84 -9.82
CA TYR A 228 -11.46 -13.51 -10.03
C TYR A 228 -12.97 -13.49 -9.81
N PHE A 229 -13.47 -12.37 -9.30
CA PHE A 229 -14.86 -12.15 -8.98
C PHE A 229 -15.28 -10.73 -9.36
N ASN A 230 -16.38 -10.61 -10.10
CA ASN A 230 -17.06 -9.33 -10.27
C ASN A 230 -18.57 -9.43 -10.09
N ASP A 231 -19.27 -8.31 -10.28
CA ASP A 231 -20.73 -8.19 -10.17
C ASP A 231 -21.52 -9.02 -11.19
N LYS A 232 -20.85 -9.67 -12.16
CA LYS A 232 -21.50 -10.51 -13.19
C LYS A 232 -20.96 -11.93 -13.27
N TYR A 233 -19.68 -12.14 -12.97
CA TYR A 233 -18.97 -13.38 -13.27
C TYR A 233 -18.06 -13.81 -12.13
N ILE A 234 -17.96 -15.12 -11.93
CA ILE A 234 -16.96 -15.76 -11.08
C ILE A 234 -16.06 -16.64 -11.93
N PHE A 235 -14.75 -16.48 -11.76
CA PHE A 235 -13.72 -17.28 -12.42
C PHE A 235 -13.16 -18.27 -11.42
N ILE A 236 -13.23 -19.55 -11.75
CA ILE A 236 -12.84 -20.63 -10.86
C ILE A 236 -11.86 -21.52 -11.59
N ASN A 237 -10.64 -21.64 -11.06
CA ASN A 237 -9.73 -22.69 -11.49
C ASN A 237 -10.21 -24.02 -10.93
N VAL A 238 -10.41 -24.99 -11.80
CA VAL A 238 -10.73 -26.36 -11.43
C VAL A 238 -9.58 -27.25 -11.86
N THR A 239 -8.90 -27.82 -10.87
CA THR A 239 -7.79 -28.75 -11.06
C THR A 239 -8.27 -30.17 -10.78
N ASP A 240 -8.35 -31.01 -11.82
CA ASP A 240 -8.68 -32.42 -11.67
C ASP A 240 -7.41 -33.19 -11.26
N THR A 241 -7.34 -33.60 -9.99
CA THR A 241 -6.19 -34.33 -9.44
C THR A 241 -6.10 -35.77 -9.95
N LEU A 242 -7.20 -36.33 -10.46
CA LEU A 242 -7.26 -37.71 -10.95
C LEU A 242 -6.94 -37.82 -12.44
N LYS A 243 -7.15 -36.75 -13.21
CA LYS A 243 -6.87 -36.70 -14.65
C LYS A 243 -5.60 -35.92 -14.94
N LEU A 244 -4.55 -36.65 -15.30
CA LEU A 244 -3.34 -36.07 -15.84
C LEU A 244 -3.46 -35.86 -17.34
N ASP A 245 -2.95 -34.73 -17.81
CA ASP A 245 -2.77 -34.48 -19.23
C ASP A 245 -1.78 -35.52 -19.79
N LYS A 246 -2.13 -36.16 -20.91
CA LYS A 246 -1.37 -37.28 -21.46
C LYS A 246 0.04 -36.89 -21.90
N VAL A 247 0.26 -35.62 -22.22
CA VAL A 247 1.53 -35.11 -22.76
C VAL A 247 2.39 -34.56 -21.63
N SER A 248 1.87 -33.63 -20.85
CA SER A 248 2.62 -32.96 -19.79
C SER A 248 2.72 -33.77 -18.50
N LYS A 249 1.85 -34.77 -18.30
CA LYS A 249 1.67 -35.51 -17.05
C LYS A 249 1.36 -34.61 -15.84
N LEU A 250 0.90 -33.38 -16.09
CA LEU A 250 0.44 -32.45 -15.07
C LEU A 250 -1.09 -32.56 -14.91
N PRO A 251 -1.64 -32.19 -13.74
CA PRO A 251 -3.08 -32.08 -13.56
C PRO A 251 -3.70 -31.16 -14.61
N ILE A 252 -4.87 -31.53 -15.14
CA ILE A 252 -5.59 -30.68 -16.09
C ILE A 252 -6.22 -29.53 -15.33
N GLU A 253 -5.81 -28.31 -15.66
CA GLU A 253 -6.38 -27.07 -15.14
C GLU A 253 -7.37 -26.47 -16.16
N LYS A 254 -8.56 -26.12 -15.69
CA LYS A 254 -9.57 -25.43 -16.49
C LYS A 254 -10.18 -24.30 -15.70
N VAL A 255 -10.19 -23.12 -16.29
CA VAL A 255 -10.92 -21.97 -15.76
C VAL A 255 -12.38 -22.06 -16.20
N HIS A 256 -13.26 -22.23 -15.22
CA HIS A 256 -14.70 -22.17 -15.40
C HIS A 256 -15.21 -20.78 -15.04
N ILE A 257 -16.02 -20.22 -15.93
CA ILE A 257 -16.65 -18.92 -15.74
C ILE A 257 -18.13 -19.16 -15.48
N ILE A 258 -18.64 -18.65 -14.37
CA ILE A 258 -20.04 -18.78 -13.95
C ILE A 258 -20.65 -17.39 -13.89
N GLU A 259 -21.82 -17.23 -14.50
CA GLU A 259 -22.62 -16.01 -14.35
C GLU A 259 -23.31 -16.00 -12.99
N LEU A 260 -23.19 -14.89 -12.26
CA LEU A 260 -23.73 -14.74 -10.92
C LEU A 260 -25.25 -14.95 -10.87
N GLU A 261 -25.97 -14.48 -11.88
CA GLU A 261 -27.44 -14.63 -11.95
C GLU A 261 -27.89 -16.09 -11.92
N LYS A 262 -27.07 -17.02 -12.44
CA LYS A 262 -27.39 -18.45 -12.44
C LYS A 262 -27.32 -19.08 -11.05
N LEU A 263 -26.63 -18.45 -10.10
CA LEU A 263 -26.49 -18.97 -8.74
C LEU A 263 -27.68 -18.63 -7.83
N PHE A 264 -28.54 -17.69 -8.23
CA PHE A 264 -29.66 -17.22 -7.42
C PHE A 264 -31.04 -17.66 -7.94
N ASN A 265 -31.08 -18.40 -9.05
CA ASN A 265 -32.32 -18.85 -9.70
C ASN A 265 -32.66 -20.32 -9.45
N GLU A 266 -31.99 -20.97 -8.48
CA GLU A 266 -32.28 -22.32 -7.99
C GLU A 266 -32.98 -22.25 -6.62
#